data_AF-A0A7J8GYD0-F1
#
_entry.id   AF-A0A7J8GYD0-F1
#
_cell.length_a   1.000
_cell.length_b   1.000
_cell.length_c   1.000
_cell.angle_alpha   90.00
_cell.angle_beta   90.00
_cell.angle_gamma   90.00
#
_symmetry.space_group_name_H-M   'P 1'
#
loop_
_entity.id
_entity.type
_entity.pdbx_description
1 polymer ?
#
loop_
_entity_poly.entity_id
_entity_poly.type
_entity_poly.pdbx_seq_one_letter_code
_entity_poly.pdbx_strand_id
1 'polypeptide(L)'
;MPVFWEQSLDLSHVLIDSMELAQQELCKQPPTRVLPLLLLHGLLLHRQLYGMKLQAHRGHWSQVTLTQVLQIQDQLWASLSNPSAAMQELAASVFYGGALGDDKDREALISLTQACLSPRKESWGQPHTPQYLLATLMPSPELEELDAIAECKAQMHLLPTPPEPQVCGLSAGPQAWLLQRQSRALLSILQRSSPTWVPAPRGGSWRTERQLRQRLVLAKRRLESLQALLTNTIRQDESGAGCVVLGLNVRQPLESFLQMEVLELCQLVSVLQGDLDCLLQQLKGAPSCASQRCAAVAYALWTGRLPKPWRPHAPAGPQPPWYWLRQLSRRGQLLVRYLGTEVPKRIFHLSAFRHPRRLLLSLRWEAAFATDQYASSSNLPGCQGSSSNWLPHKRQELNSNPLHFQVVNDSKLTVPEMGLLLIGLQLWNAEWDPLAGALQDSLSSQPSPLPPVSVSVRAQAQSTNDQPPHAPHAGLATYSCPVYMEGPLGTTRLHSRNILMHLPLPTKLSPSICVQRRVHVCSPPLS
;
A
#
# COMPACT_ATOMS: atom_id res chain seq x y z
N MET A 1 21.65 36.43 10.71
CA MET A 1 21.29 35.13 10.12
C MET A 1 20.28 34.46 11.04
N PRO A 2 19.13 33.97 10.55
CA PRO A 2 18.23 33.19 11.40
C PRO A 2 18.92 31.88 11.80
N VAL A 3 19.01 31.63 13.10
CA VAL A 3 19.40 30.33 13.65
C VAL A 3 18.15 29.46 13.67
N PHE A 4 18.18 28.35 12.94
CA PHE A 4 17.09 27.37 12.93
C PHE A 4 17.39 26.29 13.96
N TRP A 5 16.43 26.04 14.85
CA TRP A 5 16.46 24.92 15.79
C TRP A 5 15.47 23.86 15.30
N GLU A 6 16.00 22.73 14.84
CA GLU A 6 15.21 21.55 14.51
C GLU A 6 15.36 20.52 15.63
N GLN A 7 14.23 20.05 16.17
CA GLN A 7 14.23 18.96 17.15
C GLN A 7 14.64 17.65 16.46
N SER A 8 15.59 16.92 17.03
CA SER A 8 15.95 15.60 16.52
C SER A 8 14.80 14.62 16.76
N LEU A 9 14.51 13.80 15.76
CA LEU A 9 13.57 12.67 15.87
C LEU A 9 14.31 11.32 15.94
N ASP A 10 15.61 11.36 16.22
CA ASP A 10 16.39 10.17 16.53
C ASP A 10 15.93 9.61 17.88
N LEU A 11 15.76 8.28 17.95
CA LEU A 11 15.10 7.65 19.09
C LEU A 11 15.83 7.91 20.41
N SER A 12 17.17 7.79 20.43
CA SER A 12 17.97 8.04 21.63
C SER A 12 17.79 9.46 22.16
N HIS A 13 17.90 10.46 21.28
CA HIS A 13 17.69 11.87 21.62
C HIS A 13 16.30 12.13 22.17
N VAL A 14 15.26 11.61 21.49
CA VAL A 14 13.88 11.79 21.94
C VAL A 14 13.66 11.15 23.32
N LEU A 15 14.21 9.96 23.58
CA LEU A 15 14.06 9.30 24.88
C LEU A 15 14.77 10.06 26.01
N ILE A 16 15.97 10.59 25.76
CA ILE A 16 16.73 11.39 26.73
C ILE A 16 15.97 12.67 27.07
N ASP A 17 15.56 13.43 26.04
CA ASP A 17 14.80 14.68 26.22
C ASP A 17 13.50 14.42 26.99
N SER A 18 12.77 13.36 26.62
CA SER A 18 11.52 12.99 27.28
C SER A 18 11.73 12.51 28.72
N MET A 19 12.84 11.84 29.03
CA MET A 19 13.21 11.45 30.40
C MET A 19 13.56 12.67 31.24
N GLU A 20 14.28 13.66 30.70
CA GLU A 20 14.59 14.91 31.40
C GLU A 20 13.33 15.73 31.68
N LEU A 21 12.41 15.80 30.72
CA LEU A 21 11.12 16.46 30.92
C LEU A 21 10.29 15.79 32.02
N ALA A 22 10.24 14.45 32.05
CA ALA A 22 9.54 13.71 33.09
C ALA A 22 10.09 13.99 34.50
N GLN A 23 11.40 14.29 34.61
CA GLN A 23 12.06 14.64 35.87
C GLN A 23 11.77 16.07 36.32
N GLN A 24 11.69 17.01 35.38
CA GLN A 24 11.45 18.43 35.67
C GLN A 24 10.00 18.71 36.10
N GLU A 25 9.03 17.99 35.52
CA GLU A 25 7.58 18.26 35.65
C GLU A 25 6.87 17.51 36.81
N LEU A 26 7.53 17.31 37.96
CA LEU A 26 6.90 16.80 39.21
C LEU A 26 6.41 15.32 39.23
N CYS A 27 6.61 14.50 38.18
CA CYS A 27 6.29 13.07 38.25
C CYS A 27 7.33 12.32 39.12
N LYS A 28 7.00 12.10 40.41
CA LYS A 28 7.75 11.20 41.33
C LYS A 28 7.53 9.71 41.01
N GLN A 29 7.18 9.39 39.78
CA GLN A 29 6.85 8.03 39.40
C GLN A 29 8.13 7.19 39.26
N PRO A 30 8.11 5.91 39.65
CA PRO A 30 9.25 5.05 39.45
C PRO A 30 9.53 4.89 37.95
N PRO A 31 10.80 4.77 37.53
CA PRO A 31 11.17 4.65 36.12
C PRO A 31 10.44 3.48 35.44
N THR A 32 10.22 2.38 36.17
CA THR A 32 9.47 1.20 35.69
C THR A 32 8.05 1.50 35.21
N ARG A 33 7.43 2.60 35.67
CA ARG A 33 6.08 3.05 35.29
C ARG A 33 6.10 4.04 34.13
N VAL A 34 7.11 4.91 34.10
CA VAL A 34 7.22 6.01 33.13
C VAL A 34 7.83 5.54 31.81
N LEU A 35 8.84 4.66 31.86
CA LEU A 35 9.61 4.22 30.70
C LEU A 35 8.77 3.59 29.59
N PRO A 36 7.74 2.76 29.86
CA PRO A 36 6.83 2.25 28.85
C PRO A 36 6.14 3.34 28.02
N LEU A 37 5.74 4.46 28.65
CA LEU A 37 5.10 5.59 27.97
C LEU A 37 6.11 6.47 27.23
N LEU A 38 7.30 6.69 27.80
CA LEU A 38 8.39 7.38 27.12
C LEU A 38 8.81 6.62 25.86
N LEU A 39 8.92 5.30 25.95
CA LEU A 39 9.25 4.46 24.80
C LEU A 39 8.15 4.55 23.73
N LEU A 40 6.88 4.42 24.11
CA LEU A 40 5.77 4.58 23.17
C LEU A 40 5.83 5.95 22.48
N HIS A 41 6.01 7.03 23.24
CA HIS A 41 6.13 8.39 22.71
C HIS A 41 7.31 8.50 21.73
N GLY A 42 8.49 8.02 22.13
CA GLY A 42 9.72 8.05 21.33
C GLY A 42 9.58 7.25 20.02
N LEU A 43 9.01 6.04 20.08
CA LEU A 43 8.74 5.23 18.89
C LEU A 43 7.79 5.95 17.94
N LEU A 44 6.72 6.57 18.45
CA LEU A 44 5.76 7.29 17.62
C LEU A 44 6.37 8.52 16.94
N LEU A 45 7.18 9.29 17.64
CA LEU A 45 7.92 10.42 17.06
C LEU A 45 8.97 9.96 16.05
N HIS A 46 9.76 8.93 16.37
CA HIS A 46 10.76 8.36 15.48
C HIS A 46 10.14 7.89 14.15
N ARG A 47 8.95 7.28 14.22
CA ARG A 47 8.19 6.84 13.03
C ARG A 47 7.82 7.99 12.08
N GLN A 48 7.72 9.23 12.56
CA GLN A 48 7.38 10.39 11.73
C GLN A 48 8.48 10.74 10.71
N LEU A 49 9.74 10.35 10.96
CA LEU A 49 10.85 10.51 10.02
C LEU A 49 10.55 9.89 8.65
N TYR A 50 9.90 8.73 8.66
CA TYR A 50 9.58 7.97 7.45
C TYR A 50 8.34 8.50 6.73
N GLY A 51 7.51 9.28 7.42
CA GLY A 51 6.32 9.93 6.87
C GLY A 51 5.45 8.98 6.05
N MET A 52 5.14 9.40 4.82
CA MET A 52 4.20 8.71 3.94
C MET A 52 4.64 7.32 3.46
N LYS A 53 5.89 6.94 3.70
CA LYS A 53 6.40 5.59 3.38
C LYS A 53 6.09 4.55 4.46
N LEU A 54 5.69 5.00 5.64
CA LEU A 54 5.34 4.11 6.75
C LEU A 54 3.89 4.33 7.20
N GLN A 55 3.41 5.58 7.21
CA GLN A 55 2.10 5.96 7.72
C GLN A 55 1.32 6.77 6.69
N ALA A 56 0.00 6.72 6.73
CA ALA A 56 -0.84 7.54 5.86
C ALA A 56 -0.82 9.02 6.27
N HIS A 57 -0.87 9.26 7.59
CA HIS A 57 -0.88 10.57 8.21
C HIS A 57 0.26 10.72 9.20
N ARG A 58 0.69 11.96 9.41
CA ARG A 58 1.59 12.29 10.51
C ARG A 58 0.75 12.54 11.75
N GLY A 59 1.16 11.94 12.87
CA GLY A 59 0.60 12.30 14.17
C GLY A 59 0.97 13.74 14.54
N HIS A 60 0.12 14.39 15.34
CA HIS A 60 0.38 15.72 15.88
C HIS A 60 0.78 15.59 17.36
N TRP A 61 1.82 14.79 17.62
CA TRP A 61 2.31 14.52 18.97
C TRP A 61 3.47 15.46 19.28
N SER A 62 3.50 15.98 20.49
CA SER A 62 4.55 16.86 20.99
C SER A 62 4.85 16.54 22.44
N GLN A 63 5.84 17.22 23.02
CA GLN A 63 6.14 17.10 24.44
C GLN A 63 4.91 17.44 25.32
N VAL A 64 4.03 18.34 24.87
CA VAL A 64 2.76 18.63 25.57
C VAL A 64 1.88 17.39 25.69
N THR A 65 1.82 16.57 24.64
CA THR A 65 1.09 15.29 24.68
C THR A 65 1.69 14.36 25.73
N LEU A 66 3.01 14.28 25.83
CA LEU A 66 3.69 13.44 26.81
C LEU A 66 3.40 13.91 28.24
N THR A 67 3.52 15.21 28.51
CA THR A 67 3.25 15.77 29.84
C THR A 67 1.82 15.48 30.31
N GLN A 68 0.84 15.67 29.43
CA GLN A 68 -0.57 15.35 29.72
C GLN A 68 -0.78 13.86 30.02
N VAL A 69 -0.13 12.99 29.24
CA VAL A 69 -0.19 11.54 29.42
C VAL A 69 0.37 11.12 30.78
N LEU A 70 1.52 11.66 31.19
CA LEU A 70 2.15 11.35 32.47
C LEU A 70 1.32 11.85 33.66
N GLN A 71 0.76 13.06 33.58
CA GLN A 71 -0.12 13.61 34.62
C GLN A 71 -1.39 12.74 34.81
N ILE A 72 -2.01 12.30 33.72
CA ILE A 72 -3.18 11.43 33.77
C ILE A 72 -2.81 10.04 34.29
N GLN A 73 -1.62 9.53 33.97
CA GLN A 73 -1.13 8.27 34.53
C GLN A 73 -1.14 8.29 36.07
N ASP A 74 -0.65 9.36 36.70
CA ASP A 74 -0.70 9.45 38.18
C ASP A 74 -2.13 9.42 38.72
N GLN A 75 -3.05 10.13 38.06
CA GLN A 75 -4.46 10.18 38.47
C GLN A 75 -5.15 8.83 38.34
N LEU A 76 -4.90 8.09 37.26
CA LEU A 76 -5.50 6.77 37.04
C LEU A 76 -5.04 5.76 38.10
N TRP A 77 -3.75 5.77 38.42
CA TRP A 77 -3.18 4.86 39.43
C TRP A 77 -3.67 5.17 40.85
N ALA A 78 -4.09 6.41 41.12
CA ALA A 78 -4.70 6.78 42.40
C ALA A 78 -6.20 6.44 42.49
N SER A 79 -6.90 6.30 41.36
CA SER A 79 -8.37 6.28 41.31
C SER A 79 -9.01 4.99 40.81
N LEU A 80 -8.29 4.13 40.07
CA LEU A 80 -8.85 2.95 39.41
C LEU A 80 -8.24 1.65 39.91
N SER A 81 -9.06 0.59 39.95
CA SER A 81 -8.62 -0.77 40.30
C SER A 81 -7.76 -1.44 39.21
N ASN A 82 -7.93 -1.03 37.94
CA ASN A 82 -7.14 -1.55 36.82
C ASN A 82 -6.62 -0.38 35.95
N PRO A 83 -5.62 0.37 36.45
CA PRO A 83 -5.15 1.58 35.78
C PRO A 83 -4.36 1.28 34.50
N SER A 84 -3.73 0.11 34.38
CA SER A 84 -2.98 -0.29 33.18
C SER A 84 -3.88 -0.46 31.96
N ALA A 85 -5.04 -1.10 32.12
CA ALA A 85 -5.99 -1.24 31.00
C ALA A 85 -6.56 0.12 30.58
N ALA A 86 -6.91 0.98 31.54
CA ALA A 86 -7.39 2.33 31.26
C ALA A 86 -6.32 3.18 30.53
N MET A 87 -5.07 3.09 30.96
CA MET A 87 -3.96 3.80 30.31
C MET A 87 -3.73 3.32 28.87
N GLN A 88 -3.82 2.01 28.63
CA GLN A 88 -3.70 1.45 27.28
C GLN A 88 -4.78 2.02 26.34
N GLU A 89 -6.04 2.03 26.79
CA GLU A 89 -7.15 2.55 25.99
C GLU A 89 -7.04 4.05 25.76
N LEU A 90 -6.70 4.83 26.79
CA LEU A 90 -6.54 6.28 26.66
C LEU A 90 -5.35 6.65 25.76
N ALA A 91 -4.22 5.96 25.91
CA ALA A 91 -3.06 6.16 25.03
C ALA A 91 -3.40 5.86 23.57
N ALA A 92 -4.05 4.72 23.31
CA ALA A 92 -4.34 4.26 21.96
C ALA A 92 -5.50 5.03 21.28
N SER A 93 -6.52 5.44 22.03
CA SER A 93 -7.74 6.02 21.45
C SER A 93 -7.80 7.54 21.55
N VAL A 94 -7.27 8.12 22.64
CA VAL A 94 -7.40 9.56 22.93
C VAL A 94 -6.10 10.29 22.66
N PHE A 95 -5.05 10.04 23.44
CA PHE A 95 -3.83 10.85 23.40
C PHE A 95 -3.09 10.73 22.09
N TYR A 96 -2.72 9.50 21.70
CA TYR A 96 -1.99 9.29 20.46
C TYR A 96 -2.93 9.01 19.28
N GLY A 97 -4.07 8.36 19.53
CA GLY A 97 -5.01 7.96 18.49
C GLY A 97 -6.01 9.02 18.04
N GLY A 98 -6.24 10.07 18.83
CA GLY A 98 -7.24 11.10 18.52
C GLY A 98 -6.92 11.85 17.22
N ALA A 99 -5.63 12.08 16.94
CA ALA A 99 -5.17 12.78 15.74
C ALA A 99 -5.09 11.89 14.48
N LEU A 100 -5.22 10.56 14.62
CA LEU A 100 -5.07 9.64 13.50
C LEU A 100 -6.41 9.40 12.79
N GLY A 101 -6.51 9.83 11.53
CA GLY A 101 -7.70 9.61 10.71
C GLY A 101 -7.71 8.31 9.90
N ASP A 102 -6.61 7.56 9.89
CA ASP A 102 -6.45 6.34 9.09
C ASP A 102 -6.51 5.08 9.95
N ASP A 103 -7.31 4.09 9.52
CA ASP A 103 -7.55 2.86 10.28
C ASP A 103 -6.29 2.02 10.43
N LYS A 104 -5.47 1.93 9.38
CA LYS A 104 -4.22 1.16 9.44
C LYS A 104 -3.20 1.84 10.33
N ASP A 105 -3.15 3.18 10.34
CA ASP A 105 -2.26 3.92 11.24
C ASP A 105 -2.69 3.69 12.70
N ARG A 106 -4.00 3.65 12.96
CA ARG A 106 -4.57 3.31 14.27
C ARG A 106 -4.27 1.88 14.70
N GLU A 107 -4.41 0.89 13.80
CA GLU A 107 -4.03 -0.51 14.08
C GLU A 107 -2.55 -0.62 14.49
N ALA A 108 -1.66 0.07 13.78
CA ALA A 108 -0.23 0.10 14.11
C ALA A 108 0.04 0.77 15.47
N LEU A 109 -0.64 1.87 15.76
CA LEU A 109 -0.58 2.53 17.07
C LEU A 109 -1.03 1.58 18.18
N ILE A 110 -2.22 0.98 18.06
CA ILE A 110 -2.76 0.05 19.07
C ILE A 110 -1.77 -1.09 19.32
N SER A 111 -1.20 -1.67 18.26
CA SER A 111 -0.22 -2.74 18.38
C SER A 111 1.08 -2.29 19.09
N LEU A 112 1.55 -1.07 18.85
CA LEU A 112 2.72 -0.50 19.56
C LEU A 112 2.38 -0.19 21.03
N THR A 113 1.19 0.35 21.30
CA THR A 113 0.72 0.63 22.66
C THR A 113 0.64 -0.66 23.47
N GLN A 114 0.10 -1.74 22.89
CA GLN A 114 0.07 -3.06 23.53
C GLN A 114 1.48 -3.61 23.77
N ALA A 115 2.39 -3.44 22.81
CA ALA A 115 3.78 -3.87 22.96
C ALA A 115 4.49 -3.14 24.10
N CYS A 116 4.26 -1.83 24.28
CA CYS A 116 4.95 -1.05 25.30
C CYS A 116 4.27 -1.17 26.68
N LEU A 117 2.94 -1.06 26.76
CA LEU A 117 2.21 -0.92 28.04
C LEU A 117 1.71 -2.25 28.62
N SER A 118 1.55 -3.28 27.79
CA SER A 118 1.10 -4.61 28.20
C SER A 118 2.01 -5.72 27.65
N PRO A 119 3.34 -5.65 27.89
CA PRO A 119 4.26 -6.66 27.39
C PRO A 119 3.98 -8.02 28.05
N ARG A 120 3.70 -9.05 27.25
CA ARG A 120 3.56 -10.42 27.75
C ARG A 120 4.92 -10.89 28.27
N LYS A 121 4.97 -11.59 29.41
CA LYS A 121 6.24 -12.10 29.99
C LYS A 121 7.06 -12.95 29.00
N GLU A 122 6.39 -13.65 28.10
CA GLU A 122 7.00 -14.46 27.03
C GLU A 122 7.63 -13.62 25.90
N SER A 123 7.22 -12.34 25.74
CA SER A 123 7.65 -11.47 24.64
C SER A 123 8.93 -10.67 24.91
N TRP A 124 9.40 -10.61 26.15
CA TRP A 124 10.65 -9.92 26.51
C TRP A 124 11.90 -10.59 25.93
N GLY A 125 11.84 -11.90 25.68
CA GLY A 125 12.94 -12.69 25.14
C GLY A 125 12.99 -12.75 23.61
N GLN A 126 12.05 -12.13 22.89
CA GLN A 126 12.08 -12.10 21.42
C GLN A 126 13.00 -10.97 20.95
N PRO A 127 14.20 -11.27 20.43
CA PRO A 127 15.12 -10.25 19.98
C PRO A 127 14.50 -9.42 18.86
N HIS A 128 14.96 -8.18 18.72
CA HIS A 128 14.54 -7.29 17.63
C HIS A 128 13.06 -6.90 17.67
N THR A 129 12.51 -6.65 18.87
CA THR A 129 11.14 -6.16 19.08
C THR A 129 11.11 -4.91 19.99
N PRO A 130 10.06 -4.08 19.94
CA PRO A 130 9.87 -2.99 20.89
C PRO A 130 9.88 -3.44 22.35
N GLN A 131 9.37 -4.65 22.63
CA GLN A 131 9.40 -5.25 23.97
C GLN A 131 10.83 -5.55 24.42
N TYR A 132 11.67 -6.05 23.53
CA TYR A 132 13.09 -6.28 23.81
C TYR A 132 13.83 -4.97 24.09
N LEU A 133 13.53 -3.92 23.34
CA LEU A 133 14.08 -2.58 23.60
C LEU A 133 13.63 -2.06 24.96
N LEU A 134 12.35 -2.21 25.29
CA LEU A 134 11.86 -1.88 26.62
C LEU A 134 12.63 -2.66 27.69
N ALA A 135 12.83 -3.97 27.51
CA ALA A 135 13.59 -4.81 28.44
C ALA A 135 14.99 -4.27 28.71
N THR A 136 15.66 -3.85 27.64
CA THR A 136 17.04 -3.35 27.68
C THR A 136 17.14 -1.99 28.37
N LEU A 137 16.09 -1.17 28.28
CA LEU A 137 16.02 0.14 28.92
C LEU A 137 15.51 0.10 30.36
N MET A 138 14.85 -0.99 30.77
CA MET A 138 14.33 -1.13 32.12
C MET A 138 15.48 -1.26 33.12
N PRO A 139 15.43 -0.54 34.25
CA PRO A 139 16.48 -0.61 35.25
C PRO A 139 16.43 -1.93 36.01
N SER A 140 17.57 -2.30 36.60
CA SER A 140 17.65 -3.48 37.46
C SER A 140 16.71 -3.32 38.68
N PRO A 141 15.95 -4.35 39.06
CA PRO A 141 14.92 -4.24 40.10
C PRO A 141 15.47 -3.99 41.52
N GLU A 142 16.79 -4.12 41.70
CA GLU A 142 17.50 -3.98 42.96
C GLU A 142 18.03 -2.56 43.21
N LEU A 143 17.94 -1.66 42.24
CA LEU A 143 18.50 -0.30 42.32
C LEU A 143 17.55 0.69 43.00
N GLU A 144 18.13 1.64 43.72
CA GLU A 144 17.41 2.83 44.23
C GLU A 144 16.94 3.72 43.07
N GLU A 145 15.90 4.53 43.29
CA GLU A 145 15.23 5.28 42.22
C GLU A 145 16.17 6.21 41.43
N LEU A 146 17.11 6.89 42.09
CA LEU A 146 18.08 7.78 41.43
C LEU A 146 19.09 7.00 40.59
N ASP A 147 19.58 5.87 41.09
CA ASP A 147 20.51 5.00 40.38
C ASP A 147 19.83 4.29 39.22
N ALA A 148 18.57 3.87 39.40
CA ALA A 148 17.73 3.32 38.34
C ALA A 148 17.51 4.33 37.21
N ILE A 149 17.28 5.60 37.53
CA ILE A 149 17.18 6.68 36.55
C ILE A 149 18.50 6.89 35.80
N ALA A 150 19.63 6.90 36.52
CA ALA A 150 20.95 7.06 35.91
C ALA A 150 21.28 5.89 34.98
N GLU A 151 20.95 4.66 35.38
CA GLU A 151 21.08 3.46 34.55
C GLU A 151 20.22 3.57 33.30
N CYS A 152 18.94 3.95 33.41
CA CYS A 152 18.07 4.14 32.25
C CYS A 152 18.67 5.14 31.25
N LYS A 153 19.17 6.29 31.72
CA LYS A 153 19.81 7.29 30.87
C LYS A 153 21.08 6.74 30.21
N ALA A 154 21.91 6.01 30.95
CA ALA A 154 23.10 5.37 30.42
C ALA A 154 22.73 4.39 29.29
N GLN A 155 21.71 3.55 29.48
CA GLN A 155 21.23 2.64 28.44
C GLN A 155 20.69 3.38 27.22
N MET A 156 19.99 4.50 27.40
CA MET A 156 19.53 5.35 26.29
C MET A 156 20.68 5.95 25.48
N HIS A 157 21.78 6.34 26.13
CA HIS A 157 22.99 6.84 25.47
C HIS A 157 23.76 5.74 24.71
N LEU A 158 23.62 4.48 25.11
CA LEU A 158 24.26 3.33 24.45
C LEU A 158 23.49 2.84 23.22
N LEU A 159 22.30 3.38 22.94
CA LEU A 159 21.53 2.98 21.77
C LEU A 159 22.28 3.32 20.47
N PRO A 160 22.30 2.41 19.48
CA PRO A 160 22.96 2.68 18.21
C PRO A 160 22.28 3.83 17.45
N THR A 161 23.09 4.65 16.78
CA THR A 161 22.62 5.74 15.91
C THR A 161 23.12 5.47 14.47
N PRO A 162 22.25 5.09 13.52
CA PRO A 162 20.81 4.95 13.65
C PRO A 162 20.39 3.66 14.42
N PRO A 163 19.20 3.66 15.06
CA PRO A 163 18.71 2.50 15.78
C PRO A 163 18.40 1.34 14.82
N GLU A 164 18.48 0.10 15.32
CA GLU A 164 18.03 -1.06 14.56
C GLU A 164 16.53 -0.92 14.24
N PRO A 165 16.09 -1.13 12.99
CA PRO A 165 14.71 -0.85 12.63
C PRO A 165 13.72 -1.77 13.35
N GLN A 166 14.09 -3.03 13.56
CA GLN A 166 13.20 -4.03 14.16
C GLN A 166 12.87 -3.72 15.62
N VAL A 167 13.83 -3.25 16.41
CA VAL A 167 13.57 -2.82 17.80
C VAL A 167 12.62 -1.62 17.86
N CYS A 168 12.55 -0.84 16.79
CA CYS A 168 11.60 0.27 16.63
C CYS A 168 10.23 -0.16 16.07
N GLY A 169 9.99 -1.46 15.88
CA GLY A 169 8.78 -1.98 15.23
C GLY A 169 8.73 -1.66 13.72
N LEU A 170 9.90 -1.57 13.07
CA LEU A 170 10.08 -1.30 11.64
C LEU A 170 10.78 -2.48 10.94
N SER A 171 10.85 -2.41 9.62
CA SER A 171 11.66 -3.29 8.78
C SER A 171 12.88 -2.51 8.24
N ALA A 172 13.81 -3.19 7.56
CA ALA A 172 14.96 -2.55 6.93
C ALA A 172 14.58 -1.55 5.80
N GLY A 173 13.40 -1.69 5.20
CA GLY A 173 12.93 -0.91 4.06
C GLY A 173 12.82 0.61 4.32
N PRO A 174 12.03 1.06 5.31
CA PRO A 174 11.88 2.47 5.66
C PRO A 174 13.20 3.21 5.91
N GLN A 175 14.15 2.56 6.59
CA GLN A 175 15.47 3.14 6.89
C GLN A 175 16.30 3.34 5.62
N ALA A 176 16.39 2.33 4.76
CA ALA A 176 17.06 2.45 3.47
C ALA A 176 16.44 3.55 2.59
N TRP A 177 15.11 3.68 2.62
CA TRP A 177 14.43 4.77 1.93
C TRP A 177 14.79 6.15 2.50
N LEU A 178 14.84 6.31 3.83
CA LEU A 178 15.18 7.57 4.47
C LEU A 178 16.59 8.03 4.06
N LEU A 179 17.57 7.11 4.09
CA LEU A 179 18.93 7.36 3.64
C LEU A 179 18.98 7.76 2.16
N GLN A 180 18.24 7.06 1.29
CA GLN A 180 18.16 7.40 -0.13
C GLN A 180 17.54 8.80 -0.35
N ARG A 181 16.51 9.15 0.43
CA ARG A 181 15.87 10.47 0.37
C ARG A 181 16.82 11.57 0.80
N GLN A 182 17.51 11.41 1.92
CA GLN A 182 18.49 12.36 2.43
C GLN A 182 19.66 12.53 1.45
N SER A 183 20.19 11.43 0.92
CA SER A 183 21.24 11.45 -0.11
C SER A 183 20.81 12.22 -1.36
N ARG A 184 19.59 11.98 -1.87
CA ARG A 184 19.04 12.73 -3.03
C ARG A 184 18.82 14.21 -2.71
N ALA A 185 18.36 14.53 -1.50
CA ALA A 185 18.18 15.92 -1.07
C ALA A 185 19.53 16.64 -1.02
N LEU A 186 20.53 16.03 -0.39
CA LEU A 186 21.91 16.54 -0.33
C LEU A 186 22.51 16.72 -1.72
N LEU A 187 22.40 15.73 -2.61
CA LEU A 187 22.84 15.84 -4.00
C LEU A 187 22.15 17.01 -4.72
N SER A 188 20.84 17.18 -4.51
CA SER A 188 20.09 18.28 -5.14
C SER A 188 20.52 19.66 -4.61
N ILE A 189 20.88 19.75 -3.32
CA ILE A 189 21.40 20.96 -2.71
C ILE A 189 22.79 21.25 -3.26
N LEU A 190 23.68 20.26 -3.30
CA LEU A 190 25.03 20.36 -3.87
C LEU A 190 25.01 20.82 -5.33
N GLN A 191 24.11 20.26 -6.14
CA GLN A 191 23.92 20.68 -7.54
C GLN A 191 23.44 22.12 -7.67
N ARG A 192 22.64 22.62 -6.72
CA ARG A 192 22.18 24.02 -6.69
C ARG A 192 23.24 24.97 -6.15
N SER A 193 24.07 24.51 -5.22
CA SER A 193 25.12 25.30 -4.58
C SER A 193 26.43 25.29 -5.35
N SER A 194 26.58 24.48 -6.41
CA SER A 194 27.74 24.50 -7.30
C SER A 194 27.54 25.54 -8.41
N PRO A 195 28.14 26.74 -8.36
CA PRO A 195 28.00 27.72 -9.44
C PRO A 195 28.76 27.31 -10.72
N THR A 196 29.78 26.43 -10.65
CA THR A 196 30.77 26.29 -11.73
C THR A 196 31.69 25.06 -11.53
N TRP A 197 31.28 23.84 -11.91
CA TRP A 197 32.25 22.72 -12.10
C TRP A 197 32.16 22.06 -13.48
N VAL A 198 31.19 22.45 -14.30
CA VAL A 198 31.16 22.16 -15.74
C VAL A 198 30.83 23.48 -16.43
N PRO A 199 31.58 23.92 -17.46
CA PRO A 199 31.17 25.08 -18.24
C PRO A 199 29.76 24.84 -18.78
N ALA A 200 28.81 25.72 -18.46
CA ALA A 200 27.49 25.66 -19.06
C ALA A 200 27.66 25.74 -20.58
N PRO A 201 27.24 24.72 -21.37
CA PRO A 201 27.27 24.85 -22.81
C PRO A 201 26.30 25.97 -23.17
N ARG A 202 26.85 27.05 -23.75
CA ARG A 202 26.12 28.15 -24.40
C ARG A 202 25.19 27.50 -25.45
N GLY A 203 23.95 27.17 -25.08
CA GLY A 203 23.05 26.33 -25.88
C GLY A 203 22.17 25.33 -25.11
N GLY A 204 22.16 25.36 -23.77
CA GLY A 204 21.33 24.46 -22.94
C GLY A 204 19.85 24.43 -23.30
N SER A 205 19.23 25.57 -23.63
CA SER A 205 17.81 25.66 -24.03
C SER A 205 17.53 24.96 -25.36
N TRP A 206 18.40 25.14 -26.36
CA TRP A 206 18.27 24.50 -27.66
C TRP A 206 18.46 22.98 -27.59
N ARG A 207 19.37 22.50 -26.74
CA ARG A 207 19.56 21.05 -26.53
C ARG A 207 18.37 20.43 -25.80
N THR A 208 17.85 21.07 -24.74
CA THR A 208 16.67 20.58 -24.01
C THR A 208 15.42 20.62 -24.88
N GLU A 209 15.26 21.65 -25.71
CA GLU A 209 14.16 21.73 -26.67
C GLU A 209 14.24 20.62 -27.72
N ARG A 210 15.41 20.37 -28.32
CA ARG A 210 15.61 19.27 -29.27
C ARG A 210 15.31 17.91 -28.64
N GLN A 211 15.79 17.68 -27.42
CA GLN A 211 15.52 16.44 -26.68
C GLN A 211 14.03 16.28 -26.38
N LEU A 212 13.35 17.36 -25.98
CA LEU A 212 11.91 17.35 -25.74
C LEU A 212 11.15 17.02 -27.03
N ARG A 213 11.45 17.71 -28.15
CA ARG A 213 10.88 17.44 -29.47
C ARG A 213 11.04 15.97 -29.86
N GLN A 214 12.24 15.40 -29.71
CA GLN A 214 12.50 13.99 -30.01
C GLN A 214 11.65 13.04 -29.14
N ARG A 215 11.56 13.30 -27.83
CA ARG A 215 10.75 12.49 -26.91
C ARG A 215 9.26 12.56 -27.24
N LEU A 216 8.76 13.73 -27.63
CA LEU A 216 7.37 13.93 -28.03
C LEU A 216 7.02 13.16 -29.30
N VAL A 217 7.87 13.23 -30.33
CA VAL A 217 7.66 12.49 -31.58
C VAL A 217 7.63 10.98 -31.31
N LEU A 218 8.58 10.48 -30.51
CA LEU A 218 8.60 9.07 -30.14
C LEU A 218 7.36 8.66 -29.34
N ALA A 219 6.95 9.48 -28.37
CA ALA A 219 5.77 9.24 -27.55
C ALA A 219 4.50 9.21 -28.40
N LYS A 220 4.34 10.19 -29.30
CA LYS A 220 3.20 10.27 -30.22
C LYS A 220 3.11 9.02 -31.08
N ARG A 221 4.20 8.62 -31.75
CA ARG A 221 4.24 7.41 -32.59
C ARG A 221 3.81 6.15 -31.82
N ARG A 222 4.24 6.02 -30.56
CA ARG A 222 3.83 4.90 -29.70
C ARG A 222 2.33 4.95 -29.37
N LEU A 223 1.80 6.13 -29.05
CA LEU A 223 0.37 6.30 -28.80
C LEU A 223 -0.46 6.01 -30.06
N GLU A 224 -0.01 6.39 -31.25
CA GLU A 224 -0.67 6.07 -32.52
C GLU A 224 -0.71 4.55 -32.75
N SER A 225 0.42 3.87 -32.57
CA SER A 225 0.49 2.41 -32.69
C SER A 225 -0.44 1.70 -31.71
N LEU A 226 -0.54 2.22 -30.48
CA LEU A 226 -1.42 1.66 -29.46
C LEU A 226 -2.89 1.95 -29.75
N GLN A 227 -3.23 3.15 -30.23
CA GLN A 227 -4.59 3.48 -30.66
C GLN A 227 -5.07 2.48 -31.72
N ALA A 228 -4.24 2.22 -32.74
CA ALA A 228 -4.56 1.27 -33.80
C ALA A 228 -4.81 -0.15 -33.26
N LEU A 229 -3.95 -0.63 -32.34
CA LEU A 229 -4.13 -1.94 -31.69
C LEU A 229 -5.45 -2.04 -30.92
N LEU A 230 -5.77 -1.02 -30.12
CA LEU A 230 -7.00 -1.05 -29.32
C LEU A 230 -8.26 -0.92 -30.20
N THR A 231 -8.24 -0.06 -31.23
CA THR A 231 -9.38 0.07 -32.16
C THR A 231 -9.65 -1.21 -32.94
N ASN A 232 -8.61 -1.95 -33.33
CA ASN A 232 -8.78 -3.24 -34.01
C ASN A 232 -9.44 -4.27 -33.08
N THR A 233 -9.07 -4.26 -31.80
CA THR A 233 -9.64 -5.17 -30.79
C THR A 233 -11.12 -4.90 -30.57
N ILE A 234 -11.53 -3.63 -30.51
CA ILE A 234 -12.96 -3.25 -30.39
C ILE A 234 -13.76 -3.69 -31.62
N ARG A 235 -13.22 -3.51 -32.83
CA ARG A 235 -13.90 -3.89 -34.08
C ARG A 235 -14.06 -5.41 -34.26
N GLN A 236 -13.11 -6.20 -33.74
CA GLN A 236 -13.19 -7.66 -33.78
C GLN A 236 -14.32 -8.20 -32.89
N ASP A 237 -14.59 -7.58 -31.74
CA ASP A 237 -15.74 -7.93 -30.89
C ASP A 237 -17.08 -7.65 -31.57
N GLU A 238 -17.18 -6.53 -32.31
CA GLU A 238 -18.39 -6.15 -33.05
C GLU A 238 -18.65 -7.05 -34.28
N SER A 239 -17.60 -7.51 -34.98
CA SER A 239 -17.74 -8.46 -36.11
C SER A 239 -17.99 -9.91 -35.69
N GLY A 240 -17.62 -10.30 -34.47
CA GLY A 240 -17.97 -11.61 -33.89
C GLY A 240 -19.45 -11.74 -33.50
N ALA A 241 -20.19 -10.63 -33.44
CA ALA A 241 -21.62 -10.57 -33.10
C ALA A 241 -22.56 -10.85 -34.30
N GLY A 242 -22.10 -11.67 -35.25
CA GLY A 242 -22.86 -12.08 -36.43
C GLY A 242 -23.34 -13.53 -36.37
N CYS A 243 -24.06 -13.95 -35.32
CA CYS A 243 -24.94 -15.13 -35.41
C CYS A 243 -25.95 -15.27 -34.25
N VAL A 244 -27.23 -15.08 -34.62
CA VAL A 244 -28.42 -15.83 -34.17
C VAL A 244 -29.08 -15.49 -32.83
N VAL A 245 -30.11 -14.65 -32.98
CA VAL A 245 -31.47 -14.79 -32.43
C VAL A 245 -31.78 -16.21 -31.93
N LEU A 246 -31.66 -16.45 -30.62
CA LEU A 246 -32.52 -17.26 -29.74
C LEU A 246 -31.81 -17.46 -28.38
N GLY A 247 -32.30 -16.78 -27.33
CA GLY A 247 -31.97 -17.08 -25.93
C GLY A 247 -30.75 -16.35 -25.35
N LEU A 248 -30.99 -15.21 -24.69
CA LEU A 248 -30.23 -14.57 -23.60
C LEU A 248 -28.82 -15.13 -23.28
N ASN A 249 -27.84 -14.94 -24.17
CA ASN A 249 -26.43 -15.07 -23.78
C ASN A 249 -26.02 -13.80 -23.02
N VAL A 250 -26.18 -13.82 -21.70
CA VAL A 250 -25.70 -12.78 -20.79
C VAL A 250 -24.18 -12.72 -20.93
N ARG A 251 -23.64 -11.66 -21.57
CA ARG A 251 -22.19 -11.40 -21.64
C ARG A 251 -21.58 -11.57 -20.24
N GLN A 252 -20.47 -12.32 -20.14
CA GLN A 252 -19.83 -12.56 -18.84
C GLN A 252 -19.38 -11.21 -18.23
N PRO A 253 -19.70 -10.93 -16.94
CA PRO A 253 -19.32 -9.69 -16.28
C PRO A 253 -17.82 -9.35 -16.36
N LEU A 254 -16.94 -10.35 -16.33
CA LEU A 254 -15.49 -10.15 -16.43
C LEU A 254 -15.07 -9.64 -17.81
N GLU A 255 -15.63 -10.22 -18.87
CA GLU A 255 -15.37 -9.80 -20.25
C GLU A 255 -15.87 -8.37 -20.49
N SER A 256 -17.08 -8.06 -20.01
CA SER A 256 -17.63 -6.70 -20.05
C SER A 256 -16.72 -5.70 -19.31
N PHE A 257 -16.11 -6.10 -18.19
CA PHE A 257 -15.12 -5.27 -17.49
C PHE A 257 -13.86 -5.01 -18.33
N LEU A 258 -13.30 -6.05 -18.97
CA LEU A 258 -12.12 -5.93 -19.82
C LEU A 258 -12.37 -5.01 -21.03
N GLN A 259 -13.52 -5.14 -21.68
CA GLN A 259 -13.94 -4.29 -22.79
C GLN A 259 -14.03 -2.82 -22.37
N MET A 260 -14.63 -2.55 -21.20
CA MET A 260 -14.71 -1.20 -20.64
C MET A 260 -13.34 -0.60 -20.34
N GLU A 261 -12.40 -1.37 -19.79
CA GLU A 261 -11.01 -0.92 -19.56
C GLU A 261 -10.29 -0.55 -20.87
N VAL A 262 -10.52 -1.32 -21.95
CA VAL A 262 -9.97 -1.02 -23.28
C VAL A 262 -10.58 0.26 -23.85
N LEU A 263 -11.91 0.42 -23.77
CA LEU A 263 -12.61 1.63 -24.25
C LEU A 263 -12.14 2.89 -23.52
N GLU A 264 -12.03 2.85 -22.20
CA GLU A 264 -11.52 3.98 -21.41
C GLU A 264 -10.06 4.31 -21.77
N LEU A 265 -9.24 3.30 -22.04
CA LEU A 265 -7.85 3.50 -22.48
C LEU A 265 -7.78 4.12 -23.88
N CYS A 266 -8.61 3.68 -24.83
CA CYS A 266 -8.73 4.29 -26.17
C CYS A 266 -9.04 5.79 -26.09
N GLN A 267 -10.04 6.16 -25.30
CA GLN A 267 -10.44 7.55 -25.13
C GLN A 267 -9.29 8.38 -24.54
N LEU A 268 -8.60 7.85 -23.52
CA LEU A 268 -7.45 8.51 -22.93
C LEU A 268 -6.32 8.73 -23.96
N VAL A 269 -6.01 7.72 -24.76
CA VAL A 269 -4.92 7.79 -25.76
C VAL A 269 -5.20 8.85 -26.81
N SER A 270 -6.45 8.96 -27.25
CA SER A 270 -6.88 10.00 -28.19
C SER A 270 -6.70 11.40 -27.59
N VAL A 271 -7.06 11.60 -26.32
CA VAL A 271 -6.85 12.86 -25.59
C VAL A 271 -5.35 13.18 -25.45
N LEU A 272 -4.53 12.18 -25.11
CA LEU A 272 -3.08 12.35 -24.98
C LEU A 272 -2.42 12.71 -26.32
N GLN A 273 -2.85 12.09 -27.42
CA GLN A 273 -2.37 12.44 -28.75
C GLN A 273 -2.66 13.92 -29.07
N GLY A 274 -3.88 14.38 -28.80
CA GLY A 274 -4.24 15.80 -28.97
C GLY A 274 -3.39 16.75 -28.14
N ASP A 275 -3.13 16.40 -26.87
CA ASP A 275 -2.25 17.19 -25.98
C ASP A 275 -0.81 17.28 -26.55
N LEU A 276 -0.26 16.16 -27.04
CA LEU A 276 1.09 16.11 -27.61
C LEU A 276 1.18 16.83 -28.96
N ASP A 277 0.14 16.74 -29.78
CA ASP A 277 0.08 17.39 -31.08
C ASP A 277 0.04 18.90 -30.98
N CYS A 278 -0.78 19.42 -30.07
CA CYS A 278 -0.83 20.84 -29.79
C CYS A 278 0.56 21.38 -29.42
N LEU A 279 1.28 20.67 -28.56
CA LEU A 279 2.61 21.07 -28.12
C LEU A 279 3.66 20.94 -29.24
N LEU A 280 3.60 19.88 -30.05
CA LEU A 280 4.47 19.73 -31.22
C LEU A 280 4.24 20.83 -32.25
N GLN A 281 3.00 21.28 -32.47
CA GLN A 281 2.67 22.40 -33.34
C GLN A 281 3.23 23.72 -32.80
N GLN A 282 3.08 23.98 -31.49
CA GLN A 282 3.67 25.17 -30.85
C GLN A 282 5.20 25.19 -31.01
N LEU A 283 5.88 24.05 -30.81
CA LEU A 283 7.32 23.96 -31.04
C LEU A 283 7.71 24.15 -32.52
N LYS A 284 6.82 23.87 -33.47
CA LYS A 284 7.04 24.15 -34.90
C LYS A 284 6.80 25.62 -35.29
N GLY A 285 6.35 26.48 -34.35
CA GLY A 285 6.08 27.90 -34.61
C GLY A 285 4.62 28.25 -34.84
N ALA A 286 3.68 27.32 -34.59
CA ALA A 286 2.25 27.63 -34.62
C ALA A 286 1.87 28.57 -33.45
N PRO A 287 0.80 29.37 -33.59
CA PRO A 287 0.34 30.25 -32.51
C PRO A 287 0.04 29.46 -31.23
N SER A 288 0.26 30.09 -30.08
CA SER A 288 0.00 29.47 -28.79
C SER A 288 -1.50 29.14 -28.66
N CYS A 289 -1.82 27.85 -28.56
CA CYS A 289 -3.16 27.38 -28.20
C CYS A 289 -3.70 28.11 -26.96
N ALA A 290 -4.93 28.63 -27.06
CA ALA A 290 -5.64 29.33 -25.97
C ALA A 290 -6.08 28.40 -24.82
N SER A 291 -5.95 27.08 -24.98
CA SER A 291 -6.37 26.11 -23.97
C SER A 291 -5.45 26.11 -22.75
N GLN A 292 -6.03 26.37 -21.57
CA GLN A 292 -5.33 26.26 -20.29
C GLN A 292 -4.77 24.86 -20.04
N ARG A 293 -5.43 23.82 -20.58
CA ARG A 293 -4.96 22.42 -20.51
C ARG A 293 -3.62 22.26 -21.24
N CYS A 294 -3.52 22.75 -22.47
CA CYS A 294 -2.31 22.62 -23.28
C CYS A 294 -1.12 23.38 -22.65
N ALA A 295 -1.37 24.58 -22.12
CA ALA A 295 -0.36 25.34 -21.39
C ALA A 295 0.15 24.59 -20.13
N ALA A 296 -0.76 23.98 -19.36
CA ALA A 296 -0.41 23.20 -18.18
C ALA A 296 0.38 21.92 -18.53
N VAL A 297 0.03 21.25 -19.64
CA VAL A 297 0.78 20.09 -20.16
C VAL A 297 2.18 20.51 -20.59
N ALA A 298 2.29 21.61 -21.36
CA ALA A 298 3.56 22.12 -21.82
C ALA A 298 4.51 22.43 -20.67
N TYR A 299 4.07 23.25 -19.72
CA TYR A 299 4.87 23.61 -18.55
C TYR A 299 5.34 22.37 -17.75
N ALA A 300 4.45 21.39 -17.55
CA ALA A 300 4.80 20.18 -16.81
C ALA A 300 5.83 19.31 -17.55
N LEU A 301 5.69 19.11 -18.86
CA LEU A 301 6.64 18.32 -19.65
C LEU A 301 8.02 18.99 -19.73
N TRP A 302 8.05 20.32 -19.85
CA TRP A 302 9.29 21.12 -19.80
C TRP A 302 10.02 20.98 -18.47
N THR A 303 9.27 20.91 -17.36
CA THR A 303 9.84 20.75 -16.01
C THR A 303 10.07 19.27 -15.63
N GLY A 304 9.83 18.33 -16.54
CA GLY A 304 9.99 16.89 -16.29
C GLY A 304 8.98 16.29 -15.31
N ARG A 305 7.86 16.98 -15.05
CA ARG A 305 6.80 16.57 -14.12
C ARG A 305 5.60 15.99 -14.87
N LEU A 306 4.85 15.09 -14.23
CA LEU A 306 3.60 14.60 -14.78
C LEU A 306 2.55 15.73 -14.88
N PRO A 307 1.99 16.01 -16.08
CA PRO A 307 0.95 17.01 -16.28
C PRO A 307 -0.24 16.82 -15.36
N LYS A 308 -0.75 17.92 -14.76
CA LYS A 308 -1.95 17.88 -13.90
C LYS A 308 -3.14 17.16 -14.56
N PRO A 309 -3.45 17.39 -15.86
CA PRO A 309 -4.56 16.70 -16.52
C PRO A 309 -4.38 15.19 -16.69
N TRP A 310 -3.15 14.68 -16.61
CA TRP A 310 -2.85 13.25 -16.75
C TRP A 310 -2.83 12.51 -15.41
N ARG A 311 -2.70 13.23 -14.30
CA ARG A 311 -2.61 12.64 -12.94
C ARG A 311 -3.78 11.73 -12.57
N PRO A 312 -5.06 12.02 -12.92
CA PRO A 312 -6.17 11.11 -12.62
C PRO A 312 -6.02 9.72 -13.27
N HIS A 313 -5.17 9.59 -14.30
CA HIS A 313 -4.89 8.34 -15.01
C HIS A 313 -3.58 7.68 -14.60
N ALA A 314 -2.89 8.26 -13.61
CA ALA A 314 -1.70 7.71 -12.97
C ALA A 314 -2.07 7.29 -11.54
N PRO A 315 -2.71 6.12 -11.35
CA PRO A 315 -3.04 5.63 -10.02
C PRO A 315 -1.80 5.43 -9.16
N ALA A 316 -0.61 5.41 -9.79
CA ALA A 316 0.67 5.21 -9.17
C ALA A 316 1.44 6.49 -8.76
N GLY A 317 0.73 7.62 -8.65
CA GLY A 317 1.30 8.89 -8.20
C GLY A 317 2.10 9.65 -9.28
N PRO A 318 2.77 10.75 -8.88
CA PRO A 318 3.57 11.57 -9.78
C PRO A 318 4.85 10.85 -10.17
N GLN A 319 4.91 10.42 -11.43
CA GLN A 319 6.08 9.76 -12.03
C GLN A 319 6.68 10.64 -13.14
N PRO A 320 7.91 10.37 -13.59
CA PRO A 320 8.44 11.00 -14.79
C PRO A 320 7.49 10.73 -15.98
N PRO A 321 7.08 11.75 -16.74
CA PRO A 321 6.01 11.64 -17.73
C PRO A 321 6.33 10.60 -18.82
N TRP A 322 7.59 10.52 -19.23
CA TRP A 322 8.05 9.57 -20.26
C TRP A 322 8.02 8.12 -19.79
N TYR A 323 8.26 7.88 -18.50
CA TYR A 323 8.16 6.55 -17.91
C TYR A 323 6.69 6.11 -17.80
N TRP A 324 5.82 7.03 -17.38
CA TRP A 324 4.37 6.78 -17.34
C TRP A 324 3.79 6.47 -18.73
N LEU A 325 4.17 7.20 -19.78
CA LEU A 325 3.72 6.91 -21.15
C LEU A 325 4.15 5.51 -21.63
N ARG A 326 5.36 5.07 -21.25
CA ARG A 326 5.83 3.70 -21.57
C ARG A 326 5.00 2.63 -20.85
N GLN A 327 4.62 2.87 -19.59
CA GLN A 327 3.72 1.97 -18.86
C GLN A 327 2.36 1.90 -19.53
N LEU A 328 1.80 3.04 -19.95
CA LEU A 328 0.51 3.09 -20.64
C LEU A 328 0.52 2.24 -21.91
N SER A 329 1.63 2.26 -22.66
CA SER A 329 1.82 1.36 -23.81
C SER A 329 1.74 -0.12 -23.44
N ARG A 330 2.42 -0.53 -22.36
CA ARG A 330 2.39 -1.91 -21.87
C ARG A 330 1.03 -2.33 -21.34
N ARG A 331 0.32 -1.41 -20.67
CA ARG A 331 -1.05 -1.63 -20.19
C ARG A 331 -1.98 -1.97 -21.35
N GLY A 332 -1.95 -1.20 -22.43
CA GLY A 332 -2.76 -1.48 -23.62
C GLY A 332 -2.43 -2.83 -24.25
N GLN A 333 -1.14 -3.17 -24.37
CA GLN A 333 -0.72 -4.48 -24.87
C GLN A 333 -1.23 -5.65 -24.03
N LEU A 334 -1.24 -5.52 -22.70
CA LEU A 334 -1.78 -6.55 -21.82
C LEU A 334 -3.31 -6.66 -21.94
N LEU A 335 -4.03 -5.54 -21.99
CA LEU A 335 -5.49 -5.55 -22.14
C LEU A 335 -5.93 -6.21 -23.45
N VAL A 336 -5.25 -5.91 -24.56
CA VAL A 336 -5.51 -6.58 -25.85
C VAL A 336 -5.24 -8.08 -25.75
N ARG A 337 -4.17 -8.50 -25.07
CA ARG A 337 -3.88 -9.93 -24.84
C ARG A 337 -4.93 -10.61 -23.98
N TYR A 338 -5.51 -9.92 -23.00
CA TYR A 338 -6.56 -10.48 -22.13
C TYR A 338 -7.90 -10.71 -22.86
N LEU A 339 -8.16 -9.96 -23.94
CA LEU A 339 -9.34 -10.14 -24.79
C LEU A 339 -9.10 -11.09 -25.98
N GLY A 340 -7.83 -11.42 -26.29
CA GLY A 340 -7.48 -12.26 -27.42
C GLY A 340 -7.89 -13.73 -27.24
N THR A 341 -8.24 -14.39 -28.34
CA THR A 341 -8.69 -15.79 -28.39
C THR A 341 -7.61 -16.82 -28.10
N GLU A 342 -6.33 -16.42 -28.11
CA GLU A 342 -5.20 -17.35 -28.01
C GLU A 342 -4.85 -17.80 -26.57
N VAL A 343 -5.40 -17.16 -25.52
CA VAL A 343 -5.12 -17.61 -24.13
C VAL A 343 -6.32 -17.35 -23.19
N PRO A 344 -7.13 -18.36 -22.85
CA PRO A 344 -8.03 -18.28 -21.71
C PRO A 344 -7.30 -18.80 -20.48
N LYS A 345 -6.27 -18.09 -20.03
CA LYS A 345 -5.79 -18.27 -18.66
C LYS A 345 -6.13 -16.96 -18.00
N ARG A 346 -7.20 -16.91 -17.21
CA ARG A 346 -7.66 -15.77 -16.40
C ARG A 346 -6.56 -15.37 -15.41
N ILE A 347 -5.43 -14.89 -15.93
CA ILE A 347 -4.18 -14.56 -15.24
C ILE A 347 -3.95 -13.08 -15.52
N PHE A 348 -4.05 -12.26 -14.48
CA PHE A 348 -4.00 -10.83 -14.65
C PHE A 348 -2.95 -10.17 -13.77
N HIS A 349 -2.37 -9.11 -14.31
CA HIS A 349 -1.58 -8.16 -13.55
C HIS A 349 -2.45 -6.97 -13.15
N LEU A 350 -2.60 -6.68 -11.85
CA LEU A 350 -3.51 -5.62 -11.37
C LEU A 350 -3.15 -4.24 -11.96
N SER A 351 -1.86 -3.94 -12.11
CA SER A 351 -1.35 -2.72 -12.77
C SER A 351 -1.72 -2.54 -14.24
N ALA A 352 -2.30 -3.54 -14.91
CA ALA A 352 -2.88 -3.36 -16.24
C ALA A 352 -4.13 -2.47 -16.17
N PHE A 353 -4.93 -2.63 -15.12
CA PHE A 353 -6.25 -2.01 -14.98
C PHE A 353 -6.20 -0.62 -14.37
N ARG A 354 -7.07 0.26 -14.84
CA ARG A 354 -7.35 1.56 -14.23
C ARG A 354 -8.23 1.39 -13.00
N HIS A 355 -9.19 0.46 -13.04
CA HIS A 355 -10.16 0.22 -11.99
C HIS A 355 -10.15 -1.22 -11.50
N PRO A 356 -9.06 -1.68 -10.83
CA PRO A 356 -8.91 -3.06 -10.35
C PRO A 356 -10.00 -3.50 -9.36
N ARG A 357 -10.68 -2.58 -8.67
CA ARG A 357 -11.85 -2.92 -7.84
C ARG A 357 -13.03 -3.45 -8.66
N ARG A 358 -13.21 -2.98 -9.91
CA ARG A 358 -14.26 -3.45 -10.80
C ARG A 358 -13.99 -4.89 -11.26
N LEU A 359 -12.72 -5.30 -11.36
CA LEU A 359 -12.34 -6.71 -11.60
C LEU A 359 -12.89 -7.61 -10.49
N LEU A 360 -12.59 -7.30 -9.22
CA LEU A 360 -13.07 -8.08 -8.08
C LEU A 360 -14.60 -8.10 -7.98
N LEU A 361 -15.24 -6.97 -8.31
CA LEU A 361 -16.69 -6.88 -8.36
C LEU A 361 -17.27 -7.77 -9.48
N SER A 362 -16.65 -7.77 -10.67
CA SER A 362 -17.09 -8.59 -11.81
C SER A 362 -17.05 -10.10 -11.49
N LEU A 363 -16.04 -10.56 -10.75
CA LEU A 363 -15.99 -11.94 -10.26
C LEU A 363 -17.13 -12.29 -9.31
N ARG A 364 -17.47 -11.37 -8.38
CA ARG A 364 -18.60 -11.59 -7.46
C ARG A 364 -19.92 -11.68 -8.21
N TRP A 365 -20.10 -10.87 -9.26
CA TRP A 365 -21.25 -10.95 -10.14
C TRP A 365 -21.31 -12.27 -10.92
N GLU A 366 -20.18 -12.73 -11.49
CA GLU A 366 -20.12 -14.05 -12.17
C GLU A 366 -20.61 -15.19 -11.27
N ALA A 367 -20.18 -15.20 -10.01
CA ALA A 367 -20.60 -16.22 -9.07
C ALA A 367 -22.07 -16.10 -8.65
N ALA A 368 -22.58 -14.87 -8.49
CA ALA A 368 -24.00 -14.66 -8.21
C ALA A 368 -24.87 -15.21 -9.35
N PHE A 369 -24.55 -14.86 -10.60
CA PHE A 369 -25.28 -15.35 -11.77
C PHE A 369 -25.21 -16.87 -11.93
N ALA A 370 -24.04 -17.48 -11.64
CA ALA A 370 -23.92 -18.93 -11.69
C ALA A 370 -24.82 -19.61 -10.64
N THR A 371 -24.92 -19.04 -9.43
CA THR A 371 -25.74 -19.62 -8.35
C THR A 371 -27.22 -19.61 -8.68
N ASP A 372 -27.73 -18.54 -9.30
CA ASP A 372 -29.13 -18.42 -9.73
C ASP A 372 -29.49 -19.40 -10.86
N GLN A 373 -28.55 -19.69 -11.77
CA GLN A 373 -28.73 -20.68 -12.83
C GLN A 373 -28.84 -22.11 -12.27
N TYR A 374 -28.02 -22.47 -11.28
CA TYR A 374 -28.10 -23.79 -10.62
C TYR A 374 -29.36 -23.93 -9.78
N ALA A 375 -29.79 -22.89 -9.05
CA ALA A 375 -31.05 -22.92 -8.28
C ALA A 375 -32.28 -23.12 -9.18
N SER A 376 -32.30 -22.46 -10.35
CA SER A 376 -33.37 -22.59 -11.35
C SER A 376 -33.43 -23.97 -12.01
N SER A 377 -32.31 -24.71 -12.04
CA SER A 377 -32.25 -26.07 -12.59
C SER A 377 -32.73 -27.17 -11.63
N SER A 378 -32.97 -26.84 -10.36
CA SER A 378 -33.34 -27.79 -9.29
C SER A 378 -34.84 -27.90 -9.01
N ASN A 379 -35.71 -27.45 -9.91
CA ASN A 379 -37.15 -27.56 -9.71
C ASN A 379 -37.66 -28.99 -10.00
N LEU A 380 -38.07 -29.67 -8.91
CA LEU A 380 -38.97 -30.82 -8.91
C LEU A 380 -40.20 -30.60 -9.81
N PRO A 381 -40.75 -31.66 -10.45
CA PRO A 381 -41.91 -31.53 -11.32
C PRO A 381 -43.19 -31.45 -10.48
N GLY A 382 -43.88 -30.32 -10.51
CA GLY A 382 -45.23 -30.22 -9.96
C GLY A 382 -45.69 -28.80 -9.70
N CYS A 383 -46.29 -28.18 -10.73
CA CYS A 383 -47.53 -27.38 -10.69
C CYS A 383 -47.51 -26.30 -11.77
N GLN A 384 -48.31 -26.53 -12.82
CA GLN A 384 -48.77 -25.49 -13.75
C GLN A 384 -49.74 -24.56 -13.02
N GLY A 385 -49.58 -23.25 -13.20
CA GLY A 385 -50.61 -22.30 -12.78
C GLY A 385 -50.15 -20.86 -12.73
N SER A 386 -50.50 -20.12 -13.78
CA SER A 386 -50.80 -18.70 -13.76
C SER A 386 -49.67 -17.66 -13.80
N SER A 387 -50.01 -16.62 -14.55
CA SER A 387 -49.20 -15.59 -15.14
C SER A 387 -48.83 -14.45 -14.19
N SER A 388 -47.94 -13.61 -14.70
CA SER A 388 -47.64 -12.22 -14.31
C SER A 388 -46.54 -12.02 -13.26
N ASN A 389 -45.58 -11.16 -13.65
CA ASN A 389 -44.57 -10.48 -12.83
C ASN A 389 -43.41 -11.32 -12.26
N TRP A 390 -42.51 -11.79 -13.13
CA TRP A 390 -41.16 -12.20 -12.71
C TRP A 390 -40.23 -11.01 -12.49
N LEU A 391 -40.53 -10.22 -11.46
CA LEU A 391 -39.53 -9.43 -10.74
C LEU A 391 -39.82 -9.56 -9.23
N PRO A 392 -39.54 -10.71 -8.59
CA PRO A 392 -39.46 -10.75 -7.14
C PRO A 392 -38.00 -10.73 -6.71
N HIS A 393 -37.63 -9.60 -6.11
CA HIS A 393 -36.69 -9.49 -5.00
C HIS A 393 -35.69 -10.62 -4.80
N LYS A 394 -34.43 -10.33 -5.13
CA LYS A 394 -33.32 -10.63 -4.22
C LYS A 394 -32.09 -9.83 -4.64
N ARG A 395 -31.87 -8.69 -3.95
CA ARG A 395 -30.53 -8.34 -3.49
C ARG A 395 -30.08 -9.44 -2.51
N GLN A 396 -30.04 -10.70 -2.95
CA GLN A 396 -29.34 -11.75 -2.21
C GLN A 396 -27.90 -11.31 -2.29
N GLU A 397 -27.46 -10.81 -1.15
CA GLU A 397 -26.51 -9.71 -1.08
C GLU A 397 -25.22 -10.12 -1.77
N LEU A 398 -24.62 -9.23 -2.56
CA LEU A 398 -23.24 -9.42 -3.05
C LEU A 398 -22.29 -9.89 -1.93
N ASN A 399 -22.60 -9.56 -0.67
CA ASN A 399 -21.94 -9.96 0.58
C ASN A 399 -21.98 -11.47 0.90
N SER A 400 -22.93 -12.22 0.36
CA SER A 400 -23.11 -13.67 0.61
C SER A 400 -22.00 -14.53 -0.01
N ASN A 401 -21.29 -13.99 -1.01
CA ASN A 401 -20.23 -14.67 -1.74
C ASN A 401 -18.87 -13.97 -1.51
N PRO A 402 -18.16 -14.27 -0.42
CA PRO A 402 -16.81 -13.74 -0.19
C PRO A 402 -15.83 -14.31 -1.21
N LEU A 403 -14.88 -13.48 -1.65
CA LEU A 403 -13.76 -13.95 -2.47
C LEU A 403 -12.74 -14.65 -1.57
N HIS A 404 -12.36 -15.87 -1.94
CA HIS A 404 -11.29 -16.62 -1.31
C HIS A 404 -9.98 -16.35 -2.04
N PHE A 405 -8.95 -16.02 -1.26
CA PHE A 405 -7.61 -15.71 -1.73
C PHE A 405 -6.63 -16.76 -1.21
N GLN A 406 -5.85 -17.35 -2.11
CA GLN A 406 -4.83 -18.33 -1.73
C GLN A 406 -3.55 -18.09 -2.55
N VAL A 407 -2.39 -18.20 -1.90
CA VAL A 407 -1.10 -18.15 -2.60
C VAL A 407 -0.83 -19.52 -3.20
N VAL A 408 -0.57 -19.57 -4.51
CA VAL A 408 -0.31 -20.82 -5.24
C VAL A 408 1.19 -21.11 -5.19
N ASN A 409 1.55 -22.18 -4.45
CA ASN A 409 2.94 -22.65 -4.34
C ASN A 409 3.29 -23.73 -5.39
N ASP A 410 2.30 -24.28 -6.10
CA ASP A 410 2.48 -25.44 -6.97
C ASP A 410 3.11 -25.08 -8.32
N SER A 411 3.97 -25.99 -8.81
CA SER A 411 4.66 -25.92 -10.11
C SER A 411 3.72 -25.94 -11.32
N LYS A 412 2.43 -26.27 -11.13
CA LYS A 412 1.39 -26.22 -12.17
C LYS A 412 0.40 -25.11 -11.85
N LEU A 413 0.49 -24.01 -12.62
CA LEU A 413 -0.49 -22.91 -12.56
C LEU A 413 -1.84 -23.36 -13.11
N THR A 414 -2.71 -23.90 -12.25
CA THR A 414 -4.10 -24.19 -12.58
C THR A 414 -4.96 -22.98 -12.28
N VAL A 415 -5.59 -22.43 -13.31
CA VAL A 415 -6.59 -21.36 -13.14
C VAL A 415 -7.86 -22.00 -12.56
N PRO A 416 -8.43 -21.48 -11.47
CA PRO A 416 -9.68 -22.01 -10.92
C PRO A 416 -10.82 -21.84 -11.92
N GLU A 417 -11.69 -22.86 -12.03
CA GLU A 417 -12.84 -22.87 -12.96
C GLU A 417 -13.73 -21.63 -12.78
N MET A 418 -13.91 -21.18 -11.53
CA MET A 418 -14.72 -20.02 -11.17
C MET A 418 -13.87 -19.01 -10.40
N GLY A 419 -12.85 -18.46 -11.08
CA GLY A 419 -11.94 -17.48 -10.51
C GLY A 419 -10.88 -16.97 -11.49
N LEU A 420 -9.81 -16.39 -10.94
CA LEU A 420 -8.65 -15.87 -11.68
C LEU A 420 -7.36 -16.03 -10.87
N LEU A 421 -6.20 -15.86 -11.52
CA LEU A 421 -4.89 -15.76 -10.90
C LEU A 421 -4.37 -14.33 -11.02
N LEU A 422 -3.81 -13.80 -9.95
CA LEU A 422 -3.12 -12.51 -9.92
C LEU A 422 -1.62 -12.72 -9.87
N ILE A 423 -0.88 -12.05 -10.76
CA ILE A 423 0.58 -12.17 -10.87
C ILE A 423 1.27 -10.82 -10.73
N GLY A 424 2.59 -10.89 -10.49
CA GLY A 424 3.46 -9.72 -10.41
C GLY A 424 3.37 -8.96 -9.09
N LEU A 425 2.68 -9.51 -8.08
CA LEU A 425 2.56 -8.89 -6.77
C LEU A 425 3.91 -8.88 -6.03
N GLN A 426 4.13 -7.82 -5.24
CA GLN A 426 5.34 -7.58 -4.48
C GLN A 426 5.00 -7.32 -3.01
N LEU A 427 5.66 -8.03 -2.11
CA LEU A 427 5.55 -7.87 -0.67
C LEU A 427 6.57 -6.86 -0.16
N TRP A 428 6.11 -5.95 0.71
CA TRP A 428 6.93 -4.93 1.35
C TRP A 428 6.98 -5.13 2.86
N ASN A 429 8.11 -4.75 3.46
CA ASN A 429 8.39 -4.81 4.90
C ASN A 429 8.40 -6.23 5.51
N ALA A 430 8.37 -7.26 4.67
CA ALA A 430 8.53 -8.67 5.02
C ALA A 430 9.05 -9.42 3.78
N GLU A 431 9.51 -10.65 3.98
CA GLU A 431 9.92 -11.57 2.92
C GLU A 431 8.95 -12.75 2.84
N TRP A 432 8.75 -13.28 1.63
CA TRP A 432 7.98 -14.51 1.43
C TRP A 432 8.92 -15.71 1.40
N ASP A 433 8.76 -16.63 2.34
CA ASP A 433 9.48 -17.91 2.31
C ASP A 433 8.75 -18.89 1.38
N PRO A 434 9.31 -19.25 0.22
CA PRO A 434 8.68 -20.20 -0.69
C PRO A 434 8.62 -21.63 -0.13
N LEU A 435 9.51 -22.00 0.79
CA LEU A 435 9.56 -23.35 1.37
C LEU A 435 8.49 -23.52 2.44
N ALA A 436 8.36 -22.53 3.34
CA ALA A 436 7.34 -22.56 4.38
C ALA A 436 5.97 -22.05 3.90
N GLY A 437 5.90 -21.37 2.75
CA GLY A 437 4.68 -20.74 2.26
C GLY A 437 4.14 -19.68 3.22
N ALA A 438 5.04 -18.91 3.84
CA ALA A 438 4.70 -17.98 4.91
C ALA A 438 5.57 -16.72 4.91
N LEU A 439 5.05 -15.66 5.53
CA LEU A 439 5.77 -14.41 5.78
C LEU A 439 6.86 -14.62 6.82
N GLN A 440 8.04 -14.04 6.56
CA GLN A 440 9.16 -13.98 7.47
C GLN A 440 9.77 -12.57 7.51
N ASP A 441 10.71 -12.37 8.44
CA ASP A 441 11.45 -11.12 8.50
C ASP A 441 12.38 -10.94 7.29
N SER A 442 12.56 -9.71 6.83
CA SER A 442 13.45 -9.38 5.73
C SER A 442 14.60 -8.51 6.22
N LEU A 443 15.83 -8.97 5.99
CA LEU A 443 17.04 -8.12 6.10
C LEU A 443 17.21 -7.22 4.86
N SER A 444 16.53 -7.54 3.77
CA SER A 444 16.56 -6.77 2.53
C SER A 444 15.61 -5.57 2.61
N SER A 445 16.04 -4.46 2.03
CA SER A 445 15.20 -3.28 1.78
C SER A 445 14.41 -3.37 0.48
N GLN A 446 14.68 -4.37 -0.36
CA GLN A 446 13.97 -4.60 -1.62
C GLN A 446 12.67 -5.38 -1.38
N PRO A 447 11.64 -5.14 -2.19
CA PRO A 447 10.40 -5.90 -2.09
C PRO A 447 10.62 -7.37 -2.51
N SER A 448 10.01 -8.29 -1.77
CA SER A 448 10.00 -9.71 -2.12
C SER A 448 8.93 -9.98 -3.17
N PRO A 449 9.23 -10.68 -4.29
CA PRO A 449 8.19 -11.12 -5.20
C PRO A 449 7.26 -12.11 -4.49
N LEU A 450 5.96 -11.99 -4.72
CA LEU A 450 4.97 -12.96 -4.27
C LEU A 450 4.64 -13.95 -5.39
N PRO A 451 4.46 -15.25 -5.06
CA PRO A 451 3.90 -16.20 -6.01
C PRO A 451 2.51 -15.77 -6.49
N PRO A 452 2.03 -16.36 -7.60
CA PRO A 452 0.68 -16.10 -8.10
C PRO A 452 -0.39 -16.35 -7.02
N VAL A 453 -1.36 -15.45 -6.94
CA VAL A 453 -2.47 -15.52 -5.98
C VAL A 453 -3.73 -15.95 -6.71
N SER A 454 -4.32 -17.07 -6.32
CA SER A 454 -5.64 -17.46 -6.80
C SER A 454 -6.73 -16.68 -6.09
N VAL A 455 -7.70 -16.21 -6.88
CA VAL A 455 -8.90 -15.53 -6.42
C VAL A 455 -10.08 -16.36 -6.91
N SER A 456 -10.84 -16.95 -5.99
CA SER A 456 -11.96 -17.84 -6.30
C SER A 456 -13.18 -17.43 -5.50
N VAL A 457 -14.38 -17.74 -6.01
CA VAL A 457 -15.64 -17.41 -5.31
C VAL A 457 -16.20 -18.60 -4.53
N ARG A 458 -15.64 -19.79 -4.74
CA ARG A 458 -15.89 -20.98 -3.92
C ARG A 458 -14.58 -21.37 -3.27
N ALA A 459 -14.59 -21.66 -1.96
CA ALA A 459 -13.50 -22.41 -1.36
C ALA A 459 -13.37 -23.69 -2.20
N GLN A 460 -12.21 -23.94 -2.80
CA GLN A 460 -11.93 -25.25 -3.38
C GLN A 460 -12.07 -26.23 -2.22
N ALA A 461 -13.19 -26.94 -2.17
CA ALA A 461 -13.31 -28.13 -1.35
C ALA A 461 -12.19 -29.04 -1.86
N GLN A 462 -11.12 -29.16 -1.09
CA GLN A 462 -10.16 -30.23 -1.27
C GLN A 462 -10.99 -31.51 -1.30
N SER A 463 -11.00 -32.14 -2.47
CA SER A 463 -11.73 -33.38 -2.68
C SER A 463 -11.29 -34.39 -1.63
N THR A 464 -12.30 -35.02 -1.03
CA THR A 464 -12.29 -36.21 -0.16
C THR A 464 -11.89 -36.04 1.30
N ASN A 465 -12.94 -36.18 2.13
CA ASN A 465 -13.03 -36.58 3.54
C ASN A 465 -12.91 -35.48 4.60
N ASP A 466 -14.10 -35.08 5.08
CA ASP A 466 -14.45 -34.59 6.41
C ASP A 466 -13.36 -33.90 7.23
N GLN A 467 -13.28 -32.56 7.11
CA GLN A 467 -12.83 -31.70 8.20
C GLN A 467 -13.36 -30.26 7.96
N PRO A 468 -13.75 -29.49 9.00
CA PRO A 468 -14.25 -28.12 8.85
C PRO A 468 -13.20 -27.19 8.20
N PRO A 469 -13.58 -25.98 7.72
CA PRO A 469 -12.72 -25.06 7.01
C PRO A 469 -11.76 -24.31 7.96
N HIS A 470 -10.96 -25.03 8.76
CA HIS A 470 -9.91 -24.47 9.59
C HIS A 470 -8.81 -25.51 9.81
N ALA A 471 -7.86 -25.56 8.88
CA ALA A 471 -6.51 -25.98 9.20
C ALA A 471 -5.57 -24.88 8.66
N PRO A 472 -5.07 -23.95 9.50
CA PRO A 472 -3.91 -23.15 9.12
C PRO A 472 -2.81 -24.13 8.70
N HIS A 473 -2.05 -23.80 7.65
CA HIS A 473 -0.81 -24.51 7.33
C HIS A 473 -0.01 -24.67 8.63
N ALA A 474 0.00 -25.88 9.20
CA ALA A 474 0.75 -26.29 10.39
C ALA A 474 0.92 -25.21 11.47
N GLY A 475 -0.14 -24.81 12.18
CA GLY A 475 -0.04 -24.00 13.41
C GLY A 475 0.42 -22.54 13.25
N LEU A 476 0.60 -22.04 12.02
CA LEU A 476 0.97 -20.65 11.75
C LEU A 476 -0.23 -19.70 11.86
N ALA A 477 0.00 -18.49 12.39
CA ALA A 477 -1.01 -17.45 12.41
C ALA A 477 -1.22 -16.85 11.02
N THR A 478 -2.42 -16.32 10.76
CA THR A 478 -2.76 -15.67 9.49
C THR A 478 -2.78 -14.15 9.67
N TYR A 479 -2.03 -13.43 8.84
CA TYR A 479 -2.05 -11.97 8.76
C TYR A 479 -2.93 -11.51 7.59
N SER A 480 -3.88 -10.62 7.85
CA SER A 480 -4.74 -10.00 6.83
C SER A 480 -4.01 -8.84 6.15
N CYS A 481 -3.19 -9.17 5.16
CA CYS A 481 -2.28 -8.23 4.52
C CYS A 481 -3.01 -7.31 3.52
N PRO A 482 -2.94 -5.97 3.68
CA PRO A 482 -3.56 -5.06 2.73
C PRO A 482 -2.82 -5.05 1.39
N VAL A 483 -3.59 -4.98 0.29
CA VAL A 483 -3.05 -4.85 -1.07
C VAL A 483 -3.32 -3.46 -1.61
N TYR A 484 -2.26 -2.78 -2.05
CA TYR A 484 -2.33 -1.49 -2.70
C TYR A 484 -1.98 -1.60 -4.18
N MET A 485 -2.45 -0.63 -4.96
CA MET A 485 -1.77 -0.31 -6.21
C MET A 485 -0.43 0.33 -5.86
N GLU A 486 0.58 0.11 -6.70
CA GLU A 486 1.88 0.80 -6.75
C GLU A 486 3.10 -0.05 -6.42
N GLY A 487 4.14 0.04 -7.24
CA GLY A 487 5.46 -0.55 -6.97
C GLY A 487 6.53 0.51 -6.70
N PRO A 488 7.80 0.26 -7.04
CA PRO A 488 8.96 0.96 -6.48
C PRO A 488 9.02 2.47 -6.76
N LEU A 489 8.28 2.98 -7.74
CA LEU A 489 8.20 4.41 -8.09
C LEU A 489 6.97 5.11 -7.54
N GLY A 490 6.20 4.40 -6.73
CA GLY A 490 4.96 4.85 -6.15
C GLY A 490 5.11 5.85 -5.01
N THR A 491 4.16 6.77 -4.92
CA THR A 491 3.93 7.65 -3.76
C THR A 491 2.61 7.34 -3.06
N THR A 492 2.08 6.11 -3.19
CA THR A 492 0.77 5.74 -2.66
C THR A 492 0.83 6.06 -1.20
N ARG A 493 -0.08 6.92 -0.81
CA ARG A 493 -0.36 7.09 0.60
C ARG A 493 -0.82 5.71 1.07
N LEU A 494 -0.13 5.13 2.04
CA LEU A 494 -0.51 3.87 2.70
C LEU A 494 -1.79 4.07 3.53
N HIS A 495 -2.82 4.60 2.88
CA HIS A 495 -4.09 5.00 3.46
C HIS A 495 -5.10 3.88 3.23
N SER A 496 -5.86 3.52 4.26
CA SER A 496 -6.94 2.53 4.25
C SER A 496 -7.89 2.69 3.06
N ARG A 497 -8.21 3.93 2.66
CA ARG A 497 -9.06 4.23 1.49
C ARG A 497 -8.51 3.71 0.16
N ASN A 498 -7.20 3.50 0.06
CA ASN A 498 -6.52 3.02 -1.15
C ASN A 498 -6.34 1.50 -1.17
N ILE A 499 -6.75 0.78 -0.12
CA ILE A 499 -6.69 -0.69 -0.08
C ILE A 499 -7.62 -1.26 -1.15
N LEU A 500 -7.11 -2.14 -2.00
CA LEU A 500 -7.89 -2.84 -3.01
C LEU A 500 -8.60 -4.06 -2.45
N MET A 501 -7.86 -4.85 -1.67
CA MET A 501 -8.30 -6.12 -1.08
C MET A 501 -7.37 -6.48 0.07
N HIS A 502 -7.75 -7.49 0.84
CA HIS A 502 -6.94 -8.10 1.89
C HIS A 502 -6.58 -9.53 1.50
N LEU A 503 -5.29 -9.86 1.61
CA LEU A 503 -4.78 -11.21 1.38
C LEU A 503 -4.48 -11.87 2.74
N PRO A 504 -5.13 -13.01 3.06
CA PRO A 504 -4.75 -13.81 4.21
C PRO A 504 -3.42 -14.51 3.90
N LEU A 505 -2.35 -14.08 4.58
CA LEU A 505 -1.01 -14.63 4.41
C LEU A 505 -0.59 -15.35 5.71
N PRO A 506 -0.21 -16.64 5.65
CA PRO A 506 0.42 -17.32 6.78
C PRO A 506 1.69 -16.57 7.19
N THR A 507 1.98 -16.50 8.48
CA THR A 507 3.14 -15.75 8.99
C THR A 507 3.88 -16.52 10.09
N LYS A 508 5.21 -16.56 9.98
CA LYS A 508 6.12 -16.99 11.07
C LYS A 508 6.28 -15.90 12.12
N LEU A 509 6.10 -14.63 11.71
CA LEU A 509 6.05 -13.49 12.62
C LEU A 509 4.68 -13.45 13.31
N SER A 510 4.62 -12.85 14.50
CA SER A 510 3.33 -12.56 15.11
C SER A 510 2.55 -11.55 14.24
N PRO A 511 1.21 -11.67 14.11
CA PRO A 511 0.41 -10.71 13.36
C PRO A 511 0.58 -9.26 13.86
N SER A 512 0.84 -9.08 15.16
CA SER A 512 1.11 -7.75 15.75
C SER A 512 2.37 -7.11 15.20
N ILE A 513 3.46 -7.88 15.00
CA ILE A 513 4.70 -7.40 14.36
C ILE A 513 4.43 -7.00 12.91
N CYS A 514 3.67 -7.81 12.15
CA CYS A 514 3.29 -7.46 10.78
C CYS A 514 2.53 -6.12 10.71
N VAL A 515 1.63 -5.88 11.67
CA VAL A 515 0.89 -4.62 11.81
C VAL A 515 1.83 -3.45 12.13
N GLN A 516 2.74 -3.60 13.10
CA GLN A 516 3.70 -2.55 13.49
C GLN A 516 4.61 -2.15 12.32
N ARG A 517 5.11 -3.15 11.59
CA ARG A 517 5.98 -2.98 10.42
C ARG A 517 5.26 -2.54 9.16
N ARG A 518 3.92 -2.46 9.19
CA ARG A 518 3.10 -2.03 8.05
C ARG A 518 3.37 -2.91 6.83
N VAL A 519 3.38 -4.22 7.03
CA VAL A 519 3.53 -5.21 5.96
C VAL A 519 2.37 -5.06 4.98
N HIS A 520 2.69 -4.96 3.69
CA HIS A 520 1.68 -4.77 2.66
C HIS A 520 2.12 -5.37 1.34
N VAL A 521 1.15 -5.66 0.49
CA VAL A 521 1.37 -6.13 -0.88
C VAL A 521 1.04 -5.02 -1.86
N CYS A 522 1.79 -5.00 -2.94
CA CYS A 522 1.77 -3.98 -3.95
C CYS A 522 1.76 -4.61 -5.34
N SER A 523 0.96 -4.06 -6.25
CA SER A 523 1.10 -4.38 -7.68
C SER A 523 2.02 -3.33 -8.34
N PRO A 524 3.23 -3.71 -8.80
CA PRO A 524 4.21 -2.79 -9.34
C PRO A 524 3.82 -2.27 -10.72
N PRO A 525 4.27 -1.06 -11.10
CA PRO A 525 4.06 -0.58 -12.46
C PRO A 525 4.72 -1.50 -13.48
N LEU A 526 4.10 -1.62 -14.65
CA LEU A 526 4.63 -2.43 -15.76
C LEU A 526 5.91 -1.79 -16.31
N SER A 527 7.07 -2.38 -15.98
CA SER A 527 8.41 -1.90 -16.35
C SER A 527 8.76 -2.19 -17.79
#